data_AF-A0A1I6KI26-F1
#
_entry.id   AF-A0A1I6KI26-F1
#
_cell.length_a   1.000
_cell.length_b   1.000
_cell.length_c   1.000
_cell.angle_alpha   90.00
_cell.angle_beta   90.00
_cell.angle_gamma   90.00
#
_symmetry.space_group_name_H-M   'P 1'
#
loop_
_entity.id
_entity.type
_entity.pdbx_description
1 polymer ?
#
loop_
_entity_poly.entity_id
_entity_poly.type
_entity_poly.pdbx_seq_one_letter_code
_entity_poly.pdbx_strand_id
1 'polypeptide(L)'
;MKRQKVSCKSILIMGAVISLSLFGCGNGKKSDDSSAVQAETTAASTIEVETASLETGSSQMDLEALRKDLKEKYDIGEPGSIAKNEKTGKWKMVRVSNGTPASNYAVDYAKAYITDDSDIHFIVNFGLKTTTKIKTMFGKVEAKTTEWTKGEENDANLIGTGLELADQFFDLETGEEIKAEADPNAGTVQPDELINAVKEALRGEMMEGQTITDVSFDGSNLKIVSDISKINEGAKIQVPLDAAAETSVGTITDAILALDDQYYNTWEKITVDFGNFGHVTFDKSSVMDEGLGKFFKITGNVLKK
;
A
#
# COMPACT_ATOMS: atom_id res chain seq x y z
N MET A 1 -27.89 37.29 5.91
CA MET A 1 -27.02 38.32 5.30
C MET A 1 -25.73 37.65 4.83
N LYS A 2 -25.41 37.86 3.55
CA LYS A 2 -24.12 37.70 2.82
C LYS A 2 -23.27 36.44 3.03
N ARG A 3 -23.36 35.53 2.04
CA ARG A 3 -22.26 34.63 1.64
C ARG A 3 -21.10 35.46 1.11
N GLN A 4 -19.89 35.23 1.61
CA GLN A 4 -18.67 35.81 1.06
C GLN A 4 -17.98 34.73 0.21
N LYS A 5 -17.92 34.97 -1.12
CA LYS A 5 -17.14 34.19 -2.07
C LYS A 5 -15.65 34.46 -1.83
N VAL A 6 -14.84 33.41 -1.72
CA VAL A 6 -13.38 33.53 -1.88
C VAL A 6 -13.01 32.97 -3.26
N SER A 7 -12.35 33.83 -4.03
CA SER A 7 -11.99 33.65 -5.43
C SER A 7 -10.78 32.73 -5.58
N CYS A 8 -10.92 31.67 -6.38
CA CYS A 8 -9.82 30.86 -6.86
C CYS A 8 -8.98 31.71 -7.85
N LYS A 9 -7.67 31.87 -7.61
CA LYS A 9 -6.73 32.45 -8.57
C LYS A 9 -5.88 31.32 -9.14
N SER A 10 -6.10 31.03 -10.41
CA SER A 10 -5.32 30.09 -11.22
C SER A 10 -3.87 30.58 -11.33
N ILE A 11 -2.91 29.73 -10.93
CA ILE A 11 -1.49 29.92 -11.24
C ILE A 11 -1.19 29.16 -12.54
N LEU A 12 -0.73 29.92 -13.53
CA LEU A 12 -0.33 29.50 -14.86
C LEU A 12 1.15 29.07 -14.80
N ILE A 13 1.44 27.78 -15.01
CA ILE A 13 2.82 27.29 -15.07
C ILE A 13 3.31 27.42 -16.52
N MET A 14 4.29 28.30 -16.73
CA MET A 14 4.97 28.51 -18.01
C MET A 14 6.17 27.55 -18.10
N GLY A 15 6.16 26.67 -19.10
CA GLY A 15 7.23 25.70 -19.34
C GLY A 15 8.52 26.34 -19.84
N ALA A 16 9.65 25.83 -19.35
CA ALA A 16 10.98 26.15 -19.86
C ALA A 16 11.55 24.93 -20.60
N VAL A 17 11.77 25.12 -21.91
CA VAL A 17 12.43 24.20 -22.83
C VAL A 17 13.94 24.30 -22.63
N ILE A 18 14.62 23.16 -22.39
CA ILE A 18 16.09 23.08 -22.43
C ILE A 18 16.50 22.39 -23.72
N SER A 19 17.13 23.14 -24.60
CA SER A 19 17.70 22.69 -25.87
C SER A 19 19.12 22.14 -25.68
N LEU A 20 19.38 21.01 -26.34
CA LEU A 20 20.70 20.40 -26.54
C LEU A 20 21.71 21.37 -27.19
N SER A 21 22.96 21.27 -26.77
CA SER A 21 24.09 21.43 -27.70
C SER A 21 25.23 20.47 -27.38
N LEU A 22 25.62 19.72 -28.41
CA LEU A 22 26.79 18.86 -28.51
C LEU A 22 28.04 19.71 -28.78
N PHE A 23 29.18 19.35 -28.19
CA PHE A 23 30.49 19.42 -28.85
C PHE A 23 31.36 18.26 -28.37
N GLY A 24 31.97 17.57 -29.34
CA GLY A 24 32.82 16.39 -29.15
C GLY A 24 34.31 16.65 -29.36
N CYS A 25 35.04 15.52 -29.55
CA CYS A 25 36.48 15.30 -29.75
C CYS A 25 37.35 15.39 -28.47
N GLY A 26 38.27 14.46 -28.15
CA GLY A 26 38.74 13.24 -28.80
C GLY A 26 40.14 12.84 -28.27
N ASN A 27 40.34 11.53 -28.05
CA ASN A 27 41.59 10.72 -27.99
C ASN A 27 42.77 11.02 -27.03
N GLY A 28 43.27 9.96 -26.35
CA GLY A 28 44.71 9.81 -26.04
C GLY A 28 45.16 8.94 -24.84
N LYS A 29 45.35 7.63 -25.08
CA LYS A 29 46.17 6.57 -24.39
C LYS A 29 47.13 6.88 -23.19
N LYS A 30 46.97 6.05 -22.13
CA LYS A 30 47.88 5.02 -21.50
C LYS A 30 49.09 5.36 -20.56
N SER A 31 48.99 4.76 -19.36
CA SER A 31 49.93 4.10 -18.39
C SER A 31 50.98 4.82 -17.53
N ASP A 32 50.88 4.50 -16.22
CA ASP A 32 51.88 4.08 -15.20
C ASP A 32 53.19 4.86 -14.98
N ASP A 33 53.41 5.39 -13.77
CA ASP A 33 54.09 4.72 -12.63
C ASP A 33 54.54 5.75 -11.56
N SER A 34 54.77 5.24 -10.34
CA SER A 34 54.99 5.82 -9.02
C SER A 34 56.28 6.63 -8.80
N SER A 35 56.21 7.68 -7.95
CA SER A 35 56.93 7.79 -6.66
C SER A 35 57.42 9.22 -6.30
N ALA A 36 57.23 9.54 -5.00
CA ALA A 36 58.02 10.43 -4.13
C ALA A 36 57.62 11.91 -3.87
N VAL A 37 56.97 12.09 -2.71
CA VAL A 37 57.16 13.07 -1.60
C VAL A 37 57.41 14.56 -1.92
N GLN A 38 56.45 15.43 -1.57
CA GLN A 38 56.62 16.45 -0.50
C GLN A 38 55.30 17.18 -0.19
N ALA A 39 55.15 17.51 1.09
CA ALA A 39 54.01 18.15 1.70
C ALA A 39 53.89 19.63 1.29
N GLU A 40 52.66 20.12 1.12
CA GLU A 40 52.28 21.47 1.52
C GLU A 40 50.75 21.59 1.65
N THR A 41 50.37 22.29 2.72
CA THR A 41 49.07 22.65 3.27
C THR A 41 48.11 23.28 2.25
N THR A 42 46.82 22.91 2.26
CA THR A 42 45.67 23.86 2.31
C THR A 42 44.29 23.17 2.25
N ALA A 43 43.43 23.55 3.20
CA ALA A 43 41.95 23.61 3.17
C ALA A 43 41.14 22.44 2.57
N ALA A 44 40.61 21.58 3.45
CA ALA A 44 39.48 20.72 3.14
C ALA A 44 38.19 21.55 3.05
N SER A 45 37.62 21.66 1.85
CA SER A 45 36.23 22.07 1.63
C SER A 45 35.44 20.81 1.29
N THR A 46 34.67 20.34 2.26
CA THR A 46 33.75 19.21 2.12
C THR A 46 32.67 19.57 1.11
N ILE A 47 32.51 18.73 0.09
CA ILE A 47 31.36 18.74 -0.81
C ILE A 47 30.25 17.96 -0.10
N GLU A 48 29.20 18.65 0.30
CA GLU A 48 27.95 18.02 0.74
C GLU A 48 27.23 17.50 -0.50
N VAL A 49 27.11 16.17 -0.57
CA VAL A 49 26.21 15.48 -1.49
C VAL A 49 24.81 15.61 -0.88
N GLU A 50 23.99 16.45 -1.49
CA GLU A 50 22.59 16.64 -1.14
C GLU A 50 21.80 15.41 -1.60
N THR A 51 21.70 14.40 -0.74
CA THR A 51 20.67 13.37 -0.83
C THR A 51 19.35 13.98 -0.38
N ALA A 52 18.48 14.26 -1.34
CA ALA A 52 17.11 14.70 -1.11
C ALA A 52 16.34 13.61 -0.35
N SER A 53 16.09 13.88 0.93
CA SER A 53 15.15 13.14 1.77
C SER A 53 13.77 13.77 1.62
N LEU A 54 12.74 12.95 1.42
CA LEU A 54 11.34 13.38 1.43
C LEU A 54 10.98 13.83 2.84
N GLU A 55 10.86 15.15 3.03
CA GLU A 55 10.40 15.77 4.27
C GLU A 55 8.86 15.75 4.32
N THR A 56 8.28 14.81 5.08
CA THR A 56 6.90 14.93 5.55
C THR A 56 6.88 16.00 6.65
N GLY A 57 6.78 17.26 6.24
CA GLY A 57 6.98 18.43 7.08
C GLY A 57 5.86 18.66 8.10
N SER A 58 6.07 18.24 9.35
CA SER A 58 5.40 18.81 10.52
C SER A 58 6.45 19.52 11.37
N SER A 59 6.19 20.79 11.74
CA SER A 59 7.17 21.54 12.53
C SER A 59 7.26 20.99 13.96
N GLN A 60 8.41 21.15 14.62
CA GLN A 60 8.59 20.68 16.00
C GLN A 60 7.54 21.23 16.98
N MET A 61 7.07 22.47 16.77
CA MET A 61 5.99 23.07 17.56
C MET A 61 4.63 22.38 17.32
N ASP A 62 4.37 21.90 16.11
CA ASP A 62 3.12 21.20 15.78
C ASP A 62 3.10 19.79 16.40
N LEU A 63 4.25 19.11 16.46
CA LEU A 63 4.39 17.81 17.12
C LEU A 63 4.15 17.89 18.62
N GLU A 64 4.72 18.89 19.30
CA GLU A 64 4.50 19.08 20.74
C GLU A 64 3.03 19.37 21.06
N ALA A 65 2.36 20.16 20.21
CA ALA A 65 0.94 20.44 20.34
C ALA A 65 0.09 19.16 20.19
N LEU A 66 0.38 18.33 19.17
CA LEU A 66 -0.28 17.03 18.98
C LEU A 66 -0.09 16.11 20.19
N ARG A 67 1.15 15.97 20.69
CA ARG A 67 1.46 15.13 21.86
C ARG A 67 0.72 15.61 23.10
N LYS A 68 0.64 16.93 23.32
CA LYS A 68 -0.12 17.52 24.41
C LYS A 68 -1.61 17.20 24.30
N ASP A 69 -2.19 17.39 23.11
CA ASP A 69 -3.61 17.09 22.86
C ASP A 69 -3.93 15.61 23.08
N LEU A 70 -3.07 14.70 22.60
CA LEU A 70 -3.19 13.26 22.83
C LEU A 70 -3.12 12.90 24.32
N LYS A 71 -2.24 13.57 25.08
CA LYS A 71 -2.13 13.37 26.52
C LYS A 71 -3.36 13.87 27.27
N GLU A 72 -3.83 15.07 26.97
CA GLU A 72 -4.97 15.69 27.67
C GLU A 72 -6.30 14.99 27.37
N LYS A 73 -6.53 14.61 26.11
CA LYS A 73 -7.81 14.01 25.66
C LYS A 73 -7.88 12.50 25.90
N TYR A 74 -6.78 11.79 25.72
CA TYR A 74 -6.78 10.33 25.66
C TYR A 74 -5.82 9.65 26.64
N ASP A 75 -5.14 10.42 27.50
CA ASP A 75 -4.12 9.93 28.44
C ASP A 75 -2.94 9.21 27.74
N ILE A 76 -2.66 9.58 26.50
CA ILE A 76 -1.57 8.99 25.71
C ILE A 76 -0.26 9.71 26.04
N GLY A 77 0.66 9.00 26.66
CA GLY A 77 2.03 9.46 26.86
C GLY A 77 2.99 8.97 25.78
N GLU A 78 4.28 9.22 26.02
CA GLU A 78 5.37 8.74 25.17
C GLU A 78 5.34 7.21 24.99
N PRO A 79 5.39 6.69 23.75
CA PRO A 79 5.42 5.26 23.48
C PRO A 79 6.66 4.57 24.04
N GLY A 80 6.44 3.51 24.81
CA GLY A 80 7.51 2.67 25.36
C GLY A 80 7.89 1.53 24.41
N SER A 81 9.05 0.90 24.62
CA SER A 81 9.40 -0.34 23.92
C SER A 81 8.56 -1.53 24.38
N ILE A 82 8.40 -2.52 23.50
CA ILE A 82 7.84 -3.83 23.87
C ILE A 82 8.94 -4.68 24.50
N ALA A 83 8.65 -5.33 25.63
CA ALA A 83 9.69 -5.87 26.50
C ALA A 83 10.29 -7.21 26.04
N LYS A 84 9.49 -8.13 25.48
CA LYS A 84 9.95 -9.49 25.14
C LYS A 84 9.77 -9.78 23.65
N ASN A 85 10.71 -10.55 23.10
CA ASN A 85 10.73 -11.09 21.73
C ASN A 85 10.66 -10.07 20.58
N GLU A 86 10.67 -8.78 20.89
CA GLU A 86 10.86 -7.72 19.92
C GLU A 86 12.32 -7.75 19.44
N LYS A 87 12.54 -7.83 18.12
CA LYS A 87 13.87 -8.02 17.51
C LYS A 87 14.35 -6.84 16.67
N THR A 88 13.46 -5.92 16.34
CA THR A 88 13.70 -4.85 15.36
C THR A 88 14.09 -3.53 16.00
N GLY A 89 13.75 -3.31 17.28
CA GLY A 89 13.88 -2.02 17.97
C GLY A 89 12.84 -0.97 17.54
N LYS A 90 12.00 -1.31 16.56
CA LYS A 90 11.06 -0.42 15.87
C LYS A 90 9.63 -0.51 16.41
N TRP A 91 9.37 -1.47 17.31
CA TRP A 91 8.03 -1.64 17.85
C TRP A 91 7.87 -0.86 19.15
N LYS A 92 6.82 -0.04 19.21
CA LYS A 92 6.48 0.78 20.37
C LYS A 92 5.07 0.50 20.83
N MET A 93 4.77 0.88 22.06
CA MET A 93 3.47 0.63 22.65
C MET A 93 3.08 1.68 23.68
N VAL A 94 1.80 2.00 23.71
CA VAL A 94 1.15 2.75 24.79
C VAL A 94 0.05 1.89 25.41
N ARG A 95 -0.11 2.02 26.72
CA ARG A 95 -1.20 1.40 27.48
C ARG A 95 -2.15 2.51 27.94
N VAL A 96 -3.44 2.35 27.67
CA VAL A 96 -4.48 3.32 28.04
C VAL A 96 -5.70 2.62 28.64
N SER A 97 -6.59 3.41 29.24
CA SER A 97 -7.91 2.95 29.72
C SER A 97 -9.00 3.98 29.44
N ASN A 98 -8.81 4.81 28.41
CA ASN A 98 -9.66 5.95 28.08
C ASN A 98 -11.04 5.56 27.49
N GLY A 99 -11.31 4.27 27.26
CA GLY A 99 -12.59 3.80 26.72
C GLY A 99 -12.90 4.28 25.29
N THR A 100 -11.94 4.89 24.59
CA THR A 100 -12.10 5.44 23.25
C THR A 100 -11.39 4.56 22.23
N PRO A 101 -12.04 4.17 21.11
CA PRO A 101 -11.39 3.42 20.05
C PRO A 101 -10.14 4.14 19.55
N ALA A 102 -9.03 3.42 19.38
CA ALA A 102 -7.78 4.03 18.97
C ALA A 102 -7.82 4.60 17.55
N SER A 103 -8.70 4.09 16.69
CA SER A 103 -8.95 4.64 15.36
C SER A 103 -9.41 6.10 15.38
N ASN A 104 -10.09 6.56 16.44
CA ASN A 104 -10.54 7.96 16.57
C ASN A 104 -9.39 8.98 16.65
N TYR A 105 -8.16 8.54 16.94
CA TYR A 105 -6.99 9.38 17.08
C TYR A 105 -5.74 8.77 16.43
N ALA A 106 -5.91 7.77 15.56
CA ALA A 106 -4.81 7.04 14.96
C ALA A 106 -3.91 7.93 14.09
N VAL A 107 -4.50 8.88 13.37
CA VAL A 107 -3.76 9.83 12.50
C VAL A 107 -2.94 10.80 13.32
N ASP A 108 -3.54 11.44 14.33
CA ASP A 108 -2.82 12.34 15.24
C ASP A 108 -1.70 11.60 15.97
N TYR A 109 -1.95 10.36 16.39
CA TYR A 109 -0.94 9.49 16.99
C TYR A 109 0.21 9.19 16.03
N ALA A 110 -0.10 8.80 14.79
CA ALA A 110 0.91 8.52 13.77
C ALA A 110 1.78 9.75 13.50
N LYS A 111 1.17 10.92 13.27
CA LYS A 111 1.88 12.20 13.08
C LYS A 111 2.79 12.53 14.27
N ALA A 112 2.35 12.24 15.49
CA ALA A 112 3.09 12.60 16.70
C ALA A 112 4.29 11.68 17.00
N TYR A 113 4.21 10.40 16.62
CA TYR A 113 5.11 9.37 17.16
C TYR A 113 5.69 8.37 16.15
N ILE A 114 5.11 8.23 14.96
CA ILE A 114 5.62 7.32 13.92
C ILE A 114 6.49 8.14 12.96
N THR A 115 7.75 7.76 12.83
CA THR A 115 8.75 8.53 12.06
C THR A 115 9.26 7.80 10.83
N ASP A 116 9.00 6.50 10.75
CA ASP A 116 9.50 5.59 9.73
C ASP A 116 8.39 4.60 9.38
N ASP A 117 8.20 4.30 8.09
CA ASP A 117 7.17 3.35 7.63
C ASP A 117 7.42 1.90 8.13
N SER A 118 8.60 1.61 8.68
CA SER A 118 8.92 0.36 9.38
C SER A 118 8.58 0.37 10.88
N ASP A 119 8.24 1.53 11.46
CA ASP A 119 7.79 1.62 12.85
C ASP A 119 6.41 0.98 13.01
N ILE A 120 6.25 0.13 14.03
CA ILE A 120 4.96 -0.50 14.35
C ILE A 120 4.59 -0.12 15.77
N HIS A 121 3.48 0.59 15.92
CA HIS A 121 3.03 1.04 17.22
C HIS A 121 1.77 0.30 17.64
N PHE A 122 1.66 0.00 18.93
CA PHE A 122 0.49 -0.64 19.51
C PHE A 122 -0.15 0.24 20.58
N ILE A 123 -1.47 0.31 20.57
CA ILE A 123 -2.25 0.92 21.64
C ILE A 123 -3.09 -0.15 22.29
N VAL A 124 -2.75 -0.47 23.53
CA VAL A 124 -3.50 -1.44 24.35
C VAL A 124 -4.51 -0.67 25.18
N ASN A 125 -5.79 -0.78 24.85
CA ASN A 125 -6.88 -0.13 25.55
C ASN A 125 -7.57 -1.09 26.51
N PHE A 126 -7.17 -1.05 27.79
CA PHE A 126 -7.76 -1.92 28.81
C PHE A 126 -9.22 -1.58 29.15
N GLY A 127 -9.70 -0.37 28.79
CA GLY A 127 -11.08 0.06 28.96
C GLY A 127 -12.02 -0.61 27.97
N LEU A 128 -11.58 -0.75 26.71
CA LEU A 128 -12.32 -1.45 25.66
C LEU A 128 -11.97 -2.93 25.52
N LYS A 129 -10.90 -3.39 26.17
CA LYS A 129 -10.33 -4.73 25.95
C LYS A 129 -9.96 -4.95 24.48
N THR A 130 -9.23 -3.99 23.91
CA THR A 130 -8.74 -4.06 22.54
C THR A 130 -7.26 -3.71 22.45
N THR A 131 -6.61 -4.22 21.41
CA THR A 131 -5.26 -3.84 20.99
C THR A 131 -5.31 -3.38 19.54
N THR A 132 -4.89 -2.14 19.30
CA THR A 132 -4.84 -1.54 17.97
C THR A 132 -3.39 -1.39 17.53
N LYS A 133 -3.06 -2.02 16.40
CA LYS A 133 -1.80 -1.82 15.67
C LYS A 133 -1.93 -0.62 14.75
N ILE A 134 -0.99 0.32 14.84
CA ILE A 134 -0.88 1.50 13.98
C ILE A 134 0.45 1.45 13.24
N LYS A 135 0.39 1.64 11.92
CA LYS A 135 1.56 1.82 11.06
C LYS A 135 1.25 2.81 9.94
N THR A 136 2.28 3.44 9.38
CA THR A 136 2.16 4.28 8.18
C THR A 136 2.68 3.56 6.96
N MET A 137 2.07 3.81 5.80
CA MET A 137 2.55 3.30 4.53
C MET A 137 1.96 4.11 3.37
N PHE A 138 2.81 4.61 2.46
CA PHE A 138 2.39 5.36 1.26
C PHE A 138 1.42 6.53 1.56
N GLY A 139 1.71 7.34 2.58
CA GLY A 139 0.84 8.47 2.96
C GLY A 139 -0.50 8.06 3.58
N LYS A 140 -0.62 6.82 4.06
CA LYS A 140 -1.80 6.31 4.75
C LYS A 140 -1.46 5.81 6.15
N VAL A 141 -2.45 5.78 7.03
CA VAL A 141 -2.39 5.18 8.36
C VAL A 141 -3.29 3.95 8.37
N GLU A 142 -2.75 2.79 8.71
CA GLU A 142 -3.53 1.58 9.04
C GLU A 142 -3.78 1.56 10.55
N ALA A 143 -5.03 1.34 10.97
CA ALA A 143 -5.42 1.13 12.36
C ALA A 143 -6.19 -0.20 12.48
N LYS A 144 -5.44 -1.28 12.68
CA LYS A 144 -5.98 -2.63 12.80
C LYS A 144 -6.26 -2.96 14.27
N THR A 145 -7.52 -3.18 14.61
CA THR A 145 -7.97 -3.44 15.99
C THR A 145 -8.35 -4.89 16.18
N THR A 146 -7.83 -5.47 17.26
CA THR A 146 -8.10 -6.85 17.71
C THR A 146 -8.65 -6.87 19.13
N GLU A 147 -9.31 -7.95 19.51
CA GLU A 147 -9.61 -8.25 20.91
C GLU A 147 -8.32 -8.36 21.73
N TRP A 148 -8.28 -7.70 22.88
CA TRP A 148 -7.13 -7.80 23.77
C TRP A 148 -7.08 -9.16 24.45
N THR A 149 -5.92 -9.81 24.38
CA THR A 149 -5.66 -11.06 25.11
C THR A 149 -4.81 -10.80 26.33
N LYS A 150 -5.18 -11.39 27.47
CA LYS A 150 -4.50 -11.14 28.74
C LYS A 150 -2.99 -11.40 28.67
N GLY A 151 -2.22 -10.33 28.83
CA GLY A 151 -0.76 -10.37 28.91
C GLY A 151 -0.04 -10.24 27.58
N GLU A 152 -0.76 -10.07 26.47
CA GLU A 152 -0.16 -9.93 25.13
C GLU A 152 0.78 -8.73 25.03
N GLU A 153 0.51 -7.66 25.79
CA GLU A 153 1.29 -6.41 25.81
C GLU A 153 2.72 -6.60 26.33
N ASN A 154 3.06 -7.81 26.78
CA ASN A 154 4.37 -8.15 27.33
C ASN A 154 5.24 -8.94 26.34
N ASP A 155 4.72 -9.32 25.18
CA ASP A 155 5.40 -10.18 24.20
C ASP A 155 5.05 -9.79 22.76
N ALA A 156 6.06 -9.42 21.98
CA ALA A 156 5.88 -9.04 20.58
C ALA A 156 5.32 -10.17 19.70
N ASN A 157 5.48 -11.45 20.10
CA ASN A 157 4.88 -12.57 19.38
C ASN A 157 3.37 -12.73 19.66
N LEU A 158 2.86 -12.09 20.72
CA LEU A 158 1.47 -12.24 21.17
C LEU A 158 0.64 -10.99 20.91
N ILE A 159 1.26 -9.80 20.94
CA ILE A 159 0.53 -8.54 20.84
C ILE A 159 -0.23 -8.42 19.50
N GLY A 160 -1.54 -8.16 19.60
CA GLY A 160 -2.40 -7.98 18.43
C GLY A 160 -2.73 -9.28 17.69
N THR A 161 -2.60 -10.44 18.35
CA THR A 161 -2.94 -11.76 17.76
C THR A 161 -4.38 -12.22 18.07
N GLY A 162 -5.14 -11.41 18.80
CA GLY A 162 -6.56 -11.67 19.08
C GLY A 162 -7.45 -11.63 17.83
N LEU A 163 -8.75 -11.88 18.03
CA LEU A 163 -9.73 -11.80 16.96
C LEU A 163 -9.77 -10.38 16.38
N GLU A 164 -9.71 -10.28 15.05
CA GLU A 164 -9.82 -9.00 14.36
C GLU A 164 -11.24 -8.43 14.49
N LEU A 165 -11.33 -7.18 14.94
CA LEU A 165 -12.57 -6.45 15.13
C LEU A 165 -12.80 -5.38 14.06
N ALA A 166 -11.71 -4.77 13.57
CA ALA A 166 -11.73 -3.76 12.52
C ALA A 166 -10.35 -3.61 11.87
N ASP A 167 -10.33 -3.23 10.60
CA ASP A 167 -9.13 -2.76 9.90
C ASP A 167 -9.49 -1.47 9.15
N GLN A 168 -9.02 -0.32 9.67
CA GLN A 168 -9.41 1.00 9.17
C GLN A 168 -8.20 1.72 8.59
N PHE A 169 -8.42 2.41 7.48
CA PHE A 169 -7.38 3.17 6.78
C PHE A 169 -7.73 4.64 6.77
N PHE A 170 -6.73 5.49 6.90
CA PHE A 170 -6.89 6.93 6.90
C PHE A 170 -5.86 7.57 5.99
N ASP A 171 -6.25 8.63 5.30
CA ASP A 171 -5.29 9.50 4.65
C ASP A 171 -4.45 10.20 5.72
N LEU A 172 -3.11 10.13 5.61
CA LEU A 172 -2.22 10.68 6.63
C LEU A 172 -2.32 12.20 6.67
N GLU A 173 -2.54 12.88 5.55
CA GLU A 173 -2.57 14.34 5.52
C GLU A 173 -3.90 14.87 6.07
N THR A 174 -5.01 14.41 5.50
CA THR A 174 -6.36 14.93 5.80
C THR A 174 -6.98 14.29 7.04
N GLY A 175 -6.57 13.07 7.39
CA GLY A 175 -7.19 12.28 8.44
C GLY A 175 -8.56 11.70 8.07
N GLU A 176 -8.98 11.84 6.81
CA GLU A 176 -10.22 11.24 6.33
C GLU A 176 -10.10 9.71 6.33
N GLU A 177 -11.12 9.03 6.85
CA GLU A 177 -11.22 7.58 6.77
C GLU A 177 -11.36 7.18 5.30
N ILE A 178 -10.39 6.41 4.83
CA ILE A 178 -10.42 5.78 3.51
C ILE A 178 -11.35 4.59 3.65
N LYS A 179 -12.61 4.85 3.34
CA LYS A 179 -13.58 3.79 3.16
C LYS A 179 -13.37 3.19 1.80
N ALA A 180 -13.19 1.90 1.87
CA ALA A 180 -12.99 1.02 0.79
C ALA A 180 -14.38 0.62 0.30
N GLU A 181 -15.05 1.54 -0.38
CA GLU A 181 -16.35 1.32 -0.99
C GLU A 181 -16.27 1.87 -2.42
N ALA A 182 -16.68 1.07 -3.40
CA ALA A 182 -16.85 1.59 -4.76
C ALA A 182 -17.86 2.73 -4.73
N ASP A 183 -17.56 3.87 -5.36
CA ASP A 183 -18.53 4.94 -5.50
C ASP A 183 -19.75 4.42 -6.29
N PRO A 184 -20.91 4.22 -5.65
CA PRO A 184 -22.09 3.71 -6.34
C PRO A 184 -22.63 4.72 -7.35
N ASN A 185 -22.20 5.98 -7.28
CA ASN A 185 -22.60 7.04 -8.20
C ASN A 185 -21.66 7.16 -9.40
N ALA A 186 -20.55 6.41 -9.44
CA ALA A 186 -19.63 6.41 -10.57
C ALA A 186 -20.31 5.91 -11.88
N GLY A 187 -21.44 5.22 -11.78
CA GLY A 187 -22.18 4.68 -12.93
C GLY A 187 -21.60 3.36 -13.41
N THR A 188 -21.92 2.99 -14.64
CA THR A 188 -21.45 1.75 -15.31
C THR A 188 -20.95 2.07 -16.70
N VAL A 189 -20.06 1.24 -17.23
CA VAL A 189 -19.55 1.35 -18.60
C VAL A 189 -20.29 0.38 -19.54
N GLN A 190 -20.14 0.59 -20.84
CA GLN A 190 -20.66 -0.38 -21.82
C GLN A 190 -19.84 -1.68 -21.81
N PRO A 191 -20.44 -2.84 -22.15
CA PRO A 191 -19.74 -4.13 -22.18
C PRO A 191 -18.41 -4.13 -22.95
N ASP A 192 -18.37 -3.52 -24.13
CA ASP A 192 -17.16 -3.48 -24.97
C ASP A 192 -16.05 -2.63 -24.33
N GLU A 193 -16.42 -1.58 -23.60
CA GLU A 193 -15.48 -0.73 -22.87
C GLU A 193 -14.87 -1.49 -21.69
N LEU A 194 -15.70 -2.20 -20.91
CA LEU A 194 -15.23 -3.10 -19.85
C LEU A 194 -14.26 -4.16 -20.39
N ILE A 195 -14.66 -4.87 -21.46
CA ILE A 195 -13.83 -5.92 -22.06
C ILE A 195 -12.48 -5.37 -22.51
N ASN A 196 -12.46 -4.18 -23.13
CA ASN A 196 -11.21 -3.56 -23.58
C ASN A 196 -10.34 -3.14 -22.41
N ALA A 197 -10.89 -2.49 -21.39
CA ALA A 197 -10.14 -2.10 -20.19
C ALA A 197 -9.51 -3.31 -19.48
N VAL A 198 -10.26 -4.40 -19.33
CA VAL A 198 -9.76 -5.65 -18.75
C VAL A 198 -8.64 -6.25 -19.60
N LYS A 199 -8.79 -6.28 -20.94
CA LYS A 199 -7.72 -6.74 -21.83
C LYS A 199 -6.45 -5.90 -21.71
N GLU A 200 -6.58 -4.58 -21.57
CA GLU A 200 -5.43 -3.67 -21.36
C GLU A 200 -4.76 -3.91 -20.01
N ALA A 201 -5.55 -3.99 -18.92
CA ALA A 201 -5.05 -4.22 -17.57
C ALA A 201 -4.25 -5.54 -17.46
N LEU A 202 -4.71 -6.58 -18.15
CA LEU A 202 -4.07 -7.90 -18.12
C LEU A 202 -2.83 -8.02 -19.02
N ARG A 203 -2.41 -6.99 -19.78
CA ARG A 203 -1.20 -7.08 -20.63
C ARG A 203 0.11 -7.11 -19.85
N GLY A 204 0.17 -6.45 -18.70
CA GLY A 204 1.40 -6.28 -17.92
C GLY A 204 1.57 -7.30 -16.78
N GLU A 205 0.47 -7.93 -16.36
CA GLU A 205 0.40 -8.65 -15.09
C GLU A 205 0.61 -10.17 -15.23
N MET A 206 0.80 -10.70 -16.43
CA MET A 206 0.80 -12.17 -16.64
C MET A 206 2.18 -12.80 -16.45
N MET A 207 2.20 -14.05 -15.98
CA MET A 207 3.42 -14.85 -15.95
C MET A 207 3.98 -15.06 -17.37
N GLU A 208 5.30 -15.21 -17.50
CA GLU A 208 5.91 -15.55 -18.78
C GLU A 208 5.32 -16.87 -19.32
N GLY A 209 4.86 -16.86 -20.57
CA GLY A 209 4.18 -18.00 -21.19
C GLY A 209 2.69 -18.15 -20.84
N GLN A 210 2.13 -17.34 -19.95
CA GLN A 210 0.69 -17.23 -19.75
C GLN A 210 0.08 -16.28 -20.79
N THR A 211 -1.10 -16.61 -21.31
CA THR A 211 -1.85 -15.76 -22.23
C THR A 211 -3.32 -15.68 -21.86
N ILE A 212 -3.94 -14.52 -22.12
CA ILE A 212 -5.39 -14.37 -22.06
C ILE A 212 -5.95 -14.63 -23.46
N THR A 213 -6.71 -15.71 -23.60
CA THR A 213 -7.25 -16.14 -24.90
C THR A 213 -8.64 -15.57 -25.18
N ASP A 214 -9.42 -15.32 -24.13
CA ASP A 214 -10.74 -14.69 -24.26
C ASP A 214 -11.06 -13.81 -23.05
N VAL A 215 -11.80 -12.74 -23.31
CA VAL A 215 -12.46 -11.92 -22.29
C VAL A 215 -13.85 -11.60 -22.84
N SER A 216 -14.87 -12.04 -22.12
CA SER A 216 -16.28 -11.92 -22.52
C SER A 216 -17.14 -11.48 -21.34
N PHE A 217 -18.28 -10.87 -21.64
CA PHE A 217 -19.22 -10.38 -20.64
C PHE A 217 -20.66 -10.77 -21.03
N ASP A 218 -21.38 -11.45 -20.14
CA ASP A 218 -22.74 -11.95 -20.40
C ASP A 218 -23.86 -11.09 -19.79
N GLY A 219 -23.53 -9.85 -19.40
CA GLY A 219 -24.44 -8.91 -18.76
C GLY A 219 -24.31 -8.89 -17.23
N SER A 220 -23.75 -9.93 -16.61
CA SER A 220 -23.48 -9.94 -15.18
C SER A 220 -22.16 -10.62 -14.80
N ASN A 221 -21.68 -11.55 -15.62
CA ASN A 221 -20.45 -12.28 -15.39
C ASN A 221 -19.39 -11.84 -16.40
N LEU A 222 -18.30 -11.30 -15.87
CA LEU A 222 -17.07 -11.06 -16.62
C LEU A 222 -16.27 -12.37 -16.62
N LYS A 223 -16.16 -13.01 -17.80
CA LYS A 223 -15.43 -14.25 -18.00
C LYS A 223 -14.07 -13.97 -18.63
N ILE A 224 -13.02 -14.52 -18.03
CA ILE A 224 -11.65 -14.48 -18.51
C ILE A 224 -11.22 -15.93 -18.74
N VAL A 225 -10.72 -16.22 -19.94
CA VAL A 225 -10.10 -17.52 -20.27
C VAL A 225 -8.60 -17.31 -20.42
N SER A 226 -7.82 -18.03 -19.61
CA SER A 226 -6.37 -17.94 -19.61
C SER A 226 -5.73 -19.28 -19.96
N ASP A 227 -4.82 -19.26 -20.93
CA ASP A 227 -3.99 -20.41 -21.29
C ASP A 227 -2.62 -20.29 -20.60
N ILE A 228 -2.30 -21.32 -19.83
CA ILE A 228 -1.05 -21.46 -19.07
C ILE A 228 -0.14 -22.57 -19.61
N SER A 229 -0.53 -23.22 -20.71
CA SER A 229 0.19 -24.40 -21.25
C SER A 229 1.66 -24.12 -21.60
N LYS A 230 2.01 -22.85 -21.85
CA LYS A 230 3.34 -22.44 -22.28
C LYS A 230 4.23 -21.86 -21.17
N ILE A 231 3.77 -21.77 -19.92
CA ILE A 231 4.57 -21.22 -18.80
C ILE A 231 5.94 -21.91 -18.67
N ASN A 232 6.00 -23.20 -18.97
CA ASN A 232 7.21 -24.00 -18.85
C ASN A 232 8.07 -24.04 -20.12
N GLU A 233 7.63 -23.43 -21.23
CA GLU A 233 8.38 -23.42 -22.49
C GLU A 233 9.64 -22.55 -22.35
N GLY A 234 10.81 -23.17 -22.45
CA GLY A 234 12.09 -22.47 -22.31
C GLY A 234 12.50 -22.11 -20.88
N ALA A 235 11.65 -22.42 -19.88
CA ALA A 235 11.94 -22.15 -18.47
C ALA A 235 13.00 -23.11 -17.91
N LYS A 236 14.00 -22.56 -17.20
CA LYS A 236 15.06 -23.34 -16.51
C LYS A 236 14.53 -24.12 -15.31
N ILE A 237 13.43 -23.65 -14.73
CA ILE A 237 12.75 -24.27 -13.59
C ILE A 237 11.31 -24.53 -14.03
N GLN A 238 10.86 -25.77 -13.83
CA GLN A 238 9.51 -26.19 -14.19
C GLN A 238 8.59 -25.95 -12.99
N VAL A 239 7.46 -25.29 -13.23
CA VAL A 239 6.41 -25.10 -12.21
C VAL A 239 5.23 -26.02 -12.48
N PRO A 240 4.60 -26.61 -11.45
CA PRO A 240 3.35 -27.34 -11.62
C PRO A 240 2.26 -26.41 -12.17
N LEU A 241 1.64 -26.77 -13.29
CA LEU A 241 0.65 -25.91 -13.96
C LEU A 241 -0.61 -25.69 -13.10
N ASP A 242 -1.03 -26.68 -12.30
CA ASP A 242 -2.12 -26.49 -11.33
C ASP A 242 -1.77 -25.36 -10.32
N ALA A 243 -0.52 -25.32 -9.83
CA ALA A 243 -0.08 -24.28 -8.90
C ALA A 243 0.07 -22.91 -9.59
N ALA A 244 0.48 -22.91 -10.86
CA ALA A 244 0.51 -21.71 -11.68
C ALA A 244 -0.90 -21.14 -11.88
N ALA A 245 -1.88 -21.98 -12.20
CA ALA A 245 -3.29 -21.58 -12.34
C ALA A 245 -3.83 -20.94 -11.05
N GLU A 246 -3.60 -21.57 -9.89
CA GLU A 246 -4.02 -21.03 -8.58
C GLU A 246 -3.39 -19.67 -8.30
N THR A 247 -2.10 -19.50 -8.62
CA THR A 247 -1.40 -18.22 -8.44
C THR A 247 -1.95 -17.14 -9.39
N SER A 248 -2.22 -17.51 -10.65
CA SER A 248 -2.77 -16.60 -11.65
C SER A 248 -4.16 -16.06 -11.28
N VAL A 249 -4.94 -16.75 -10.44
CA VAL A 249 -6.26 -16.26 -10.01
C VAL A 249 -6.13 -14.88 -9.38
N GLY A 250 -5.28 -14.74 -8.37
CA GLY A 250 -5.09 -13.48 -7.65
C GLY A 250 -4.59 -12.39 -8.58
N THR A 251 -3.56 -12.68 -9.37
CA THR A 251 -2.99 -11.75 -10.34
C THR A 251 -4.03 -11.22 -11.35
N ILE A 252 -4.88 -12.08 -11.90
CA ILE A 252 -5.94 -11.68 -12.83
C ILE A 252 -6.99 -10.84 -12.12
N THR A 253 -7.48 -11.30 -10.96
CA THR A 253 -8.57 -10.59 -10.26
C THR A 253 -8.12 -9.25 -9.71
N ASP A 254 -6.90 -9.15 -9.18
CA ASP A 254 -6.36 -7.91 -8.60
C ASP A 254 -6.18 -6.84 -9.69
N ALA A 255 -5.70 -7.23 -10.88
CA ALA A 255 -5.60 -6.33 -12.02
C ALA A 255 -6.97 -5.77 -12.46
N ILE A 256 -8.02 -6.60 -12.40
CA ILE A 256 -9.39 -6.17 -12.72
C ILE A 256 -9.95 -5.26 -11.63
N LEU A 257 -9.71 -5.60 -10.35
CA LEU A 257 -10.20 -4.86 -9.20
C LEU A 257 -9.48 -3.51 -8.99
N ALA A 258 -8.31 -3.34 -9.60
CA ALA A 258 -7.58 -2.07 -9.66
C ALA A 258 -8.15 -1.07 -10.69
N LEU A 259 -9.08 -1.50 -11.56
CA LEU A 259 -9.80 -0.57 -12.44
C LEU A 259 -10.71 0.36 -11.62
N ASP A 260 -11.09 1.49 -12.22
CA ASP A 260 -11.94 2.46 -11.53
C ASP A 260 -13.35 1.93 -11.21
N ASP A 261 -14.07 2.71 -10.41
CA ASP A 261 -15.36 2.32 -9.88
C ASP A 261 -16.44 2.17 -10.96
N GLN A 262 -16.32 2.80 -12.14
CA GLN A 262 -17.27 2.59 -13.24
C GLN A 262 -17.17 1.16 -13.78
N TYR A 263 -15.94 0.65 -13.92
CA TYR A 263 -15.70 -0.75 -14.31
C TYR A 263 -16.12 -1.72 -13.22
N TYR A 264 -15.74 -1.44 -11.96
CA TYR A 264 -16.14 -2.25 -10.81
C TYR A 264 -17.66 -2.41 -10.71
N ASN A 265 -18.41 -1.33 -10.93
CA ASN A 265 -19.86 -1.33 -10.85
C ASN A 265 -20.55 -2.11 -11.99
N THR A 266 -19.84 -2.46 -13.07
CA THR A 266 -20.45 -3.02 -14.29
C THR A 266 -20.70 -4.54 -14.23
N TRP A 267 -19.87 -5.31 -13.53
CA TRP A 267 -19.99 -6.78 -13.42
C TRP A 267 -20.52 -7.18 -12.05
N GLU A 268 -21.16 -8.34 -11.89
CA GLU A 268 -21.58 -8.90 -10.60
C GLU A 268 -20.77 -10.14 -10.21
N LYS A 269 -20.21 -10.82 -11.20
CA LYS A 269 -19.33 -11.97 -11.00
C LYS A 269 -18.09 -11.86 -11.89
N ILE A 270 -16.99 -12.41 -11.40
CA ILE A 270 -15.80 -12.65 -12.20
C ILE A 270 -15.57 -14.15 -12.25
N THR A 271 -15.46 -14.69 -13.46
CA THR A 271 -15.07 -16.09 -13.71
C THR A 271 -13.72 -16.14 -14.38
N VAL A 272 -12.76 -16.85 -13.78
CA VAL A 272 -11.45 -17.12 -14.38
C VAL A 272 -11.39 -18.62 -14.71
N ASP A 273 -11.12 -18.93 -15.97
CA ASP A 273 -11.16 -20.27 -16.54
C ASP A 273 -9.80 -20.63 -17.15
N PHE A 274 -9.18 -21.70 -16.63
CA PHE A 274 -7.91 -22.24 -17.11
C PHE A 274 -8.10 -23.55 -17.89
N GLY A 275 -9.30 -23.81 -18.40
CA GLY A 275 -9.63 -25.03 -19.14
C GLY A 275 -9.49 -26.28 -18.27
N ASN A 276 -8.63 -27.21 -18.67
CA ASN A 276 -8.46 -28.50 -17.98
C ASN A 276 -7.88 -28.38 -16.56
N PHE A 277 -7.31 -27.22 -16.20
CA PHE A 277 -6.78 -26.96 -14.85
C PHE A 277 -7.88 -26.47 -13.89
N GLY A 278 -9.07 -26.17 -14.40
CA GLY A 278 -10.23 -25.76 -13.62
C GLY A 278 -10.58 -24.29 -13.78
N HIS A 279 -11.61 -23.87 -13.06
CA HIS A 279 -12.14 -22.51 -13.07
C HIS A 279 -12.54 -22.07 -11.67
N VAL A 280 -12.63 -20.76 -11.46
CA VAL A 280 -13.18 -20.17 -10.24
C VAL A 280 -14.14 -19.05 -10.61
N THR A 281 -15.20 -18.89 -9.82
CA THR A 281 -16.15 -17.79 -9.95
C THR A 281 -16.27 -17.10 -8.59
N PHE A 282 -16.06 -15.79 -8.57
CA PHE A 282 -16.25 -14.94 -7.41
C PHE A 282 -17.47 -14.04 -7.61
N ASP A 283 -18.27 -13.88 -6.55
CA ASP A 283 -19.35 -12.89 -6.51
C ASP A 283 -18.78 -11.54 -6.02
N LYS A 284 -19.26 -10.42 -6.55
CA LYS A 284 -18.84 -9.07 -6.11
C LYS A 284 -18.99 -8.87 -4.60
N SER A 285 -20.01 -9.46 -3.99
CA SER A 285 -20.23 -9.41 -2.54
C SER A 285 -19.12 -10.08 -1.70
N SER A 286 -18.22 -10.84 -2.33
CA SER A 286 -17.04 -11.44 -1.70
C SER A 286 -15.77 -10.60 -1.83
N VAL A 287 -15.83 -9.46 -2.54
CA VAL A 287 -14.74 -8.49 -2.59
C VAL A 287 -14.54 -7.94 -1.19
N MET A 288 -13.29 -8.02 -0.71
CA MET A 288 -12.84 -7.29 0.45
C MET A 288 -12.20 -6.00 -0.04
N ASP A 289 -12.46 -4.92 0.66
CA ASP A 289 -11.82 -3.65 0.40
C ASP A 289 -11.37 -3.14 1.78
N GLU A 290 -10.06 -3.12 1.98
CA GLU A 290 -9.42 -2.80 3.26
C GLU A 290 -8.51 -1.58 3.05
N GLY A 291 -8.98 -0.54 2.36
CA GLY A 291 -8.30 0.76 2.18
C GLY A 291 -6.97 0.77 1.38
N LEU A 292 -6.39 -0.41 1.13
CA LEU A 292 -5.24 -0.63 0.24
C LEU A 292 -5.67 -1.04 -1.18
N GLY A 293 -6.95 -1.32 -1.38
CA GLY A 293 -7.53 -1.73 -2.65
C GLY A 293 -8.53 -2.87 -2.47
N LYS A 294 -9.26 -3.14 -3.54
CA LYS A 294 -10.24 -4.22 -3.66
C LYS A 294 -9.53 -5.52 -4.01
N PHE A 295 -9.81 -6.61 -3.29
CA PHE A 295 -9.24 -7.92 -3.56
C PHE A 295 -10.20 -9.06 -3.14
N PHE A 296 -9.95 -10.27 -3.64
CA PHE A 296 -10.63 -11.47 -3.14
C PHE A 296 -9.76 -12.19 -2.11
N LYS A 297 -10.37 -12.66 -1.01
CA LYS A 297 -9.67 -13.53 -0.06
C LYS A 297 -9.49 -14.93 -0.64
N ILE A 298 -8.31 -15.21 -1.19
CA ILE A 298 -7.95 -16.53 -1.72
C ILE A 298 -7.29 -17.33 -0.60
N THR A 299 -7.92 -18.41 -0.16
CA THR A 299 -7.35 -19.33 0.84
C THR A 299 -7.43 -20.77 0.34
N GLY A 300 -6.28 -21.44 0.27
CA GLY A 300 -6.21 -22.83 -0.21
C GLY A 300 -6.39 -22.96 -1.72
N ASN A 301 -6.86 -24.13 -2.15
CA ASN A 301 -7.14 -24.44 -3.55
C ASN A 301 -8.56 -23.94 -3.91
N VAL A 302 -8.66 -23.00 -4.85
CA VAL A 302 -9.94 -22.36 -5.20
C VAL A 302 -10.51 -22.84 -6.53
N LEU A 303 -9.71 -23.54 -7.33
CA LEU A 303 -10.13 -24.00 -8.66
C LEU A 303 -11.06 -25.22 -8.57
N LYS A 304 -12.17 -25.13 -9.29
CA LYS A 304 -13.13 -26.21 -9.50
C LYS A 304 -12.81 -26.90 -10.83
N LYS A 305 -12.65 -28.23 -10.80
CA LYS A 305 -12.48 -29.06 -11.99
C LYS A 305 -13.81 -29.37 -12.66
#